data_AF-A0A0D2D6X0-F1
#
_entry.id   AF-A0A0D2D6X0-F1
#
_cell.length_a   1.000
_cell.length_b   1.000
_cell.length_c   1.000
_cell.angle_alpha   90.00
_cell.angle_beta   90.00
_cell.angle_gamma   90.00
#
_symmetry.space_group_name_H-M   'P 1'
#
loop_
_entity.id
_entity.type
_entity.pdbx_description
1 polymer ?
#
loop_
_entity_poly.entity_id
_entity_poly.type
_entity_poly.pdbx_seq_one_letter_code
_entity_poly.pdbx_strand_id
1 'polypeptide(L)'
;MAVFPVPRTLASRLLARTSRSFTRPSPANPLLRVACNSSSNKSGNTHCGDWSDLALFYKNARNYATATKKPAGRPKAHTGRAAASTKKTTPKKKATKKPKKKAVKKPKAKKAPSKTALVKQARKTASDLRAAALLEEPKQLPSTAFSVILVEEAKKTKAFAGSASAASARYKNLSPAEREQYNHVANQNKQQNAISYKNWVQTYTPLQIKQANNARNQLTKKAKAAGKKTRYATIQDDRAVKAPRNAYTFFFADRHLSGDMSGMSVGESGKLLGREWNSLSAAEKKPYNDKAEADRARYVEECRSVYGTEPVVRKQATKAS
;
A
#
# COMPACT_ATOMS: atom_id res chain seq x y z
N MET A 1 8.89 31.86 -74.38
CA MET A 1 10.02 31.09 -73.81
C MET A 1 10.16 31.51 -72.35
N ALA A 2 10.15 30.68 -71.32
CA ALA A 2 9.94 29.25 -71.15
C ALA A 2 9.28 29.05 -69.77
N VAL A 3 8.28 28.17 -69.71
CA VAL A 3 7.60 27.70 -68.50
C VAL A 3 8.45 26.59 -67.90
N PHE A 4 8.77 26.62 -66.59
CA PHE A 4 9.20 25.45 -65.82
C PHE A 4 9.03 25.70 -64.29
N PRO A 5 8.89 24.66 -63.46
CA PRO A 5 7.67 24.45 -62.69
C PRO A 5 7.89 24.45 -61.17
N VAL A 6 6.80 24.55 -60.43
CA VAL A 6 6.73 24.28 -58.98
C VAL A 6 6.98 22.79 -58.71
N PRO A 7 7.88 22.42 -57.78
CA PRO A 7 7.75 21.17 -57.06
C PRO A 7 7.28 21.43 -55.62
N ARG A 8 6.11 20.86 -55.34
CA ARG A 8 5.50 20.69 -54.01
C ARG A 8 6.54 20.14 -53.03
N THR A 9 6.97 20.94 -52.05
CA THR A 9 7.70 20.41 -50.91
C THR A 9 6.72 19.73 -49.96
N LEU A 10 6.97 18.43 -49.81
CA LEU A 10 6.23 17.47 -49.01
C LEU A 10 5.95 17.97 -47.59
N ALA A 11 4.66 17.91 -47.25
CA ALA A 11 4.17 17.97 -45.89
C ALA A 11 4.81 16.88 -45.02
N SER A 12 5.85 17.23 -44.28
CA SER A 12 6.27 16.45 -43.12
C SER A 12 5.44 16.92 -41.93
N ARG A 13 4.18 16.47 -41.89
CA ARG A 13 3.42 16.38 -40.65
C ARG A 13 4.22 15.50 -39.69
N LEU A 14 5.08 16.12 -38.89
CA LEU A 14 5.48 15.56 -37.61
C LEU A 14 4.20 15.54 -36.77
N LEU A 15 3.42 14.48 -36.94
CA LEU A 15 2.55 14.00 -35.87
C LEU A 15 3.51 13.65 -34.73
N ALA A 16 3.75 14.65 -33.88
CA ALA A 16 4.10 14.40 -32.51
C ALA A 16 3.10 13.35 -32.02
N ARG A 17 3.57 12.10 -31.94
CA ARG A 17 2.94 11.07 -31.15
C ARG A 17 2.99 11.62 -29.73
N THR A 18 2.00 12.43 -29.41
CA THR A 18 1.70 12.79 -28.03
C THR A 18 1.67 11.46 -27.32
N SER A 19 2.58 11.31 -26.36
CA SER A 19 2.59 10.20 -25.44
C SER A 19 1.21 10.17 -24.81
N ARG A 20 0.31 9.35 -25.35
CA ARG A 20 -0.93 9.01 -24.65
C ARG A 20 -0.44 8.53 -23.30
N SER A 21 -0.86 9.20 -22.25
CA SER A 21 -0.73 8.68 -20.90
C SER A 21 -1.39 7.31 -20.94
N PHE A 22 -0.58 6.25 -21.00
CA PHE A 22 -1.02 4.85 -21.08
C PHE A 22 -1.68 4.38 -19.77
N THR A 23 -1.91 5.30 -18.84
CA THR A 23 -2.62 5.10 -17.61
C THR A 23 -3.83 6.02 -17.64
N ARG A 24 -5.02 5.46 -17.39
CA ARG A 24 -6.27 6.22 -17.25
C ARG A 24 -6.00 7.57 -16.54
N PRO A 25 -6.34 8.72 -17.17
CA PRO A 25 -6.14 10.01 -16.54
C PRO A 25 -6.81 10.01 -15.18
N SER A 26 -6.09 10.50 -14.17
CA SER A 26 -6.74 10.75 -12.88
C SER A 26 -7.92 11.67 -13.15
N PRO A 27 -9.14 11.39 -12.65
CA PRO A 27 -10.12 12.46 -12.58
C PRO A 27 -9.43 13.59 -11.82
N ALA A 28 -9.25 14.74 -12.45
CA ALA A 28 -8.82 15.94 -11.77
C ALA A 28 -9.89 16.15 -10.70
N ASN A 29 -9.55 15.89 -9.43
CA ASN A 29 -10.43 16.25 -8.34
C ASN A 29 -10.47 17.78 -8.36
N PRO A 30 -11.62 18.44 -8.62
CA PRO A 30 -11.71 19.90 -8.52
C PRO A 30 -11.54 20.39 -7.07
N LEU A 31 -11.41 19.48 -6.11
CA LEU A 31 -10.96 19.76 -4.76
C LEU A 31 -9.44 19.99 -4.73
N LEU A 32 -8.97 21.00 -5.47
CA LEU A 32 -7.82 21.76 -5.03
C LEU A 32 -8.18 22.32 -3.66
N ARG A 33 -7.75 21.65 -2.59
CA ARG A 33 -7.60 22.34 -1.32
C ARG A 33 -6.57 23.43 -1.57
N VAL A 34 -7.06 24.63 -1.87
CA VAL A 34 -6.30 25.86 -1.71
C VAL A 34 -5.90 25.89 -0.24
N ALA A 35 -4.71 25.41 0.06
CA ALA A 35 -4.07 25.69 1.33
C ALA A 35 -3.64 27.15 1.25
N CYS A 36 -4.55 28.07 1.57
CA CYS A 36 -4.19 29.40 2.00
C CYS A 36 -3.35 29.20 3.28
N ASN A 37 -2.03 29.22 3.13
CA ASN A 37 -1.10 29.27 4.23
C ASN A 37 -1.10 30.70 4.78
N SER A 38 -2.21 31.10 5.41
CA SER A 38 -2.30 32.32 6.19
C SER A 38 -1.73 32.01 7.56
N SER A 39 -0.41 32.19 7.72
CA SER A 39 0.25 32.16 9.02
C SER A 39 -0.40 33.20 9.94
N SER A 40 -1.09 32.71 10.96
CA SER A 40 -1.65 33.50 12.05
C SER A 40 -0.52 34.19 12.83
N ASN A 41 -0.51 35.52 12.81
CA ASN A 41 0.21 36.31 13.81
C ASN A 41 -0.73 36.49 15.00
N LYS A 42 -0.52 35.74 16.08
CA LYS A 42 -1.11 36.04 17.39
C LYS A 42 0.01 36.09 18.43
N SER A 43 0.36 37.31 18.78
CA SER A 43 1.18 37.72 19.92
C SER A 43 0.35 37.74 21.20
N GLY A 44 0.96 37.31 22.32
CA GLY A 44 0.48 37.48 23.70
C GLY A 44 -0.64 36.49 24.08
N ASN A 45 -0.72 35.90 25.26
CA ASN A 45 -0.14 36.25 26.55
C ASN A 45 -0.03 34.97 27.41
N THR A 46 0.92 34.99 28.34
CA THR A 46 1.30 33.96 29.30
C THR A 46 0.14 33.40 30.13
N HIS A 47 0.09 32.08 30.30
CA HIS A 47 -0.06 31.47 31.63
C HIS A 47 0.54 30.06 31.64
N CYS A 48 1.53 29.90 32.53
CA CYS A 48 2.03 28.65 33.07
C CYS A 48 0.92 27.89 33.80
N GLY A 49 0.90 26.57 33.68
CA GLY A 49 -0.04 25.70 34.39
C GLY A 49 0.11 24.23 33.98
N ASP A 50 0.88 23.51 34.78
CA ASP A 50 0.89 22.07 35.07
C ASP A 50 0.49 21.02 34.01
N TRP A 51 1.49 20.19 33.70
CA TRP A 51 1.31 18.85 33.15
C TRP A 51 1.16 17.84 34.29
N SER A 52 -0.05 17.73 34.84
CA SER A 52 -0.40 16.62 35.73
C SER A 52 -1.91 16.39 35.77
N ASP A 53 -2.49 15.79 34.72
CA ASP A 53 -3.55 14.78 34.91
C ASP A 53 -4.00 14.06 33.62
N LEU A 54 -3.17 13.15 33.10
CA LEU A 54 -3.58 12.24 32.01
C LEU A 54 -3.91 10.82 32.51
N ALA A 55 -4.01 10.63 33.83
CA ALA A 55 -4.34 9.35 34.46
C ALA A 55 -5.82 9.20 34.82
N LEU A 56 -6.61 10.28 34.82
CA LEU A 56 -8.03 10.26 35.19
C LEU A 56 -9.03 10.09 34.02
N PHE A 57 -8.59 10.15 32.76
CA PHE A 57 -9.48 9.95 31.61
C PHE A 57 -9.70 8.47 31.23
N TYR A 58 -8.92 7.53 31.78
CA TYR A 58 -8.98 6.11 31.43
C TYR A 58 -9.77 5.21 32.41
N LYS A 59 -10.50 5.77 33.38
CA LYS A 59 -11.26 4.99 34.38
C LYS A 59 -12.78 4.95 34.23
N ASN A 60 -13.40 5.68 33.29
CA ASN A 60 -14.87 5.67 33.12
C ASN A 60 -15.31 5.20 31.72
N ALA A 61 -15.10 3.92 31.39
CA ALA A 61 -15.74 3.29 30.24
C ALA A 61 -15.84 1.76 30.33
N ARG A 62 -16.30 1.21 31.46
CA ARG A 62 -16.84 -0.15 31.52
C ARG A 62 -17.86 -0.22 32.64
N ASN A 63 -19.16 -0.24 32.29
CA ASN A 63 -20.23 -0.97 32.99
C ASN A 63 -21.57 -0.69 32.31
N TYR A 64 -21.92 -1.49 31.31
CA TYR A 64 -23.31 -1.88 31.03
C TYR A 64 -23.27 -3.29 30.42
N ALA A 65 -23.42 -4.30 31.28
CA ALA A 65 -23.73 -5.66 30.89
C ALA A 65 -24.97 -6.08 31.67
N THR A 66 -26.13 -6.01 31.04
CA THR A 66 -27.38 -6.53 31.58
C THR A 66 -27.37 -8.05 31.48
N ALA A 67 -27.59 -8.70 32.62
CA ALA A 67 -27.61 -10.15 32.77
C ALA A 67 -28.90 -10.75 32.20
N THR A 68 -28.78 -11.75 31.32
CA THR A 68 -29.86 -12.69 30.99
C THR A 68 -29.56 -14.04 31.64
N LYS A 69 -30.53 -14.55 32.42
CA LYS A 69 -30.42 -15.81 33.17
C LYS A 69 -30.39 -17.02 32.22
N LYS A 70 -29.46 -17.94 32.46
CA LYS A 70 -29.34 -19.24 31.80
C LYS A 70 -30.04 -20.32 32.65
N PRO A 71 -30.83 -21.24 32.08
CA PRO A 71 -31.48 -22.31 32.85
C PRO A 71 -30.52 -23.48 33.15
N ALA A 72 -30.85 -24.21 34.23
CA ALA A 72 -30.07 -25.24 34.90
C ALA A 72 -29.89 -26.54 34.07
N GLY A 73 -28.70 -27.12 34.15
CA GLY A 73 -28.35 -28.42 33.58
C GLY A 73 -28.43 -29.56 34.61
N ARG A 74 -29.09 -30.65 34.23
CA ARG A 74 -29.33 -31.91 34.95
C ARG A 74 -28.03 -32.71 35.25
N PRO A 75 -27.93 -33.48 36.35
CA PRO A 75 -26.70 -34.16 36.74
C PRO A 75 -26.43 -35.45 35.95
N LYS A 76 -25.13 -35.77 35.78
CA LYS A 76 -24.62 -37.01 35.16
C LYS A 76 -24.52 -38.13 36.20
N ALA A 77 -25.09 -39.29 35.89
CA ALA A 77 -24.91 -40.52 36.65
C ALA A 77 -23.54 -41.15 36.38
N HIS A 78 -22.96 -41.70 37.44
CA HIS A 78 -21.68 -42.40 37.51
C HIS A 78 -21.95 -43.91 37.46
N THR A 79 -21.41 -44.61 36.47
CA THR A 79 -21.26 -46.08 36.47
C THR A 79 -19.81 -46.30 36.03
N GLY A 80 -18.92 -46.95 36.77
CA GLY A 80 -19.04 -48.14 37.60
C GLY A 80 -17.94 -49.07 37.10
N ARG A 81 -16.78 -49.05 37.76
CA ARG A 81 -15.62 -49.90 37.49
C ARG A 81 -15.93 -51.31 38.02
N ALA A 82 -15.77 -52.35 37.19
CA ALA A 82 -15.71 -53.73 37.63
C ALA A 82 -14.54 -54.45 36.96
N ALA A 83 -13.81 -55.23 37.76
CA ALA A 83 -12.60 -55.94 37.42
C ALA A 83 -12.88 -57.39 36.97
N ALA A 84 -11.86 -57.93 36.29
CA ALA A 84 -11.57 -59.29 35.86
C ALA A 84 -12.38 -60.48 36.42
N SER A 85 -12.72 -61.41 35.52
CA SER A 85 -12.57 -62.85 35.79
C SER A 85 -12.24 -63.65 34.52
N THR A 86 -11.46 -64.70 34.72
CA THR A 86 -10.83 -65.63 33.79
C THR A 86 -11.75 -66.72 33.25
N LYS A 87 -11.57 -67.14 31.98
CA LYS A 87 -11.75 -68.56 31.58
C LYS A 87 -10.92 -68.97 30.35
N LYS A 88 -10.59 -70.26 30.34
CA LYS A 88 -9.51 -71.01 29.70
C LYS A 88 -9.78 -71.49 28.24
N THR A 89 -8.65 -71.80 27.58
CA THR A 89 -8.34 -72.94 26.65
C THR A 89 -8.68 -72.94 25.14
N THR A 90 -7.61 -73.21 24.38
CA THR A 90 -7.33 -73.54 22.95
C THR A 90 -8.03 -74.83 22.43
N PRO A 91 -8.00 -75.24 21.11
CA PRO A 91 -6.93 -75.02 20.09
C PRO A 91 -7.28 -74.84 18.58
N LYS A 92 -6.38 -74.12 17.88
CA LYS A 92 -5.75 -74.34 16.55
C LYS A 92 -6.52 -75.08 15.41
N LYS A 93 -6.68 -74.42 14.24
CA LYS A 93 -6.64 -75.09 12.92
C LYS A 93 -5.94 -74.24 11.84
N LYS A 94 -5.33 -74.97 10.90
CA LYS A 94 -4.22 -74.63 9.99
C LYS A 94 -4.52 -73.64 8.85
N ALA A 95 -3.41 -73.03 8.41
CA ALA A 95 -3.13 -72.21 7.24
C ALA A 95 -3.79 -72.55 5.89
N THR A 96 -4.00 -71.51 5.07
CA THR A 96 -3.67 -71.49 3.63
C THR A 96 -3.31 -70.07 3.16
N LYS A 97 -2.13 -69.93 2.52
CA LYS A 97 -1.59 -68.70 1.92
C LYS A 97 -2.26 -68.41 0.56
N LYS A 98 -2.54 -67.14 0.26
CA LYS A 98 -2.78 -66.60 -1.11
C LYS A 98 -1.81 -65.42 -1.39
N PRO A 99 -1.43 -65.19 -2.66
CA PRO A 99 -0.12 -64.64 -3.03
C PRO A 99 -0.01 -63.11 -2.95
N LYS A 100 1.23 -62.64 -2.74
CA LYS A 100 1.65 -61.24 -2.64
C LYS A 100 1.36 -60.47 -3.93
N LYS A 101 0.51 -59.43 -3.87
CA LYS A 101 0.56 -58.30 -4.80
C LYS A 101 1.85 -57.51 -4.54
N LYS A 102 2.70 -57.32 -5.55
CA LYS A 102 3.87 -56.44 -5.50
C LYS A 102 3.39 -55.00 -5.19
N ALA A 103 3.76 -54.51 -4.01
CA ALA A 103 3.51 -53.13 -3.61
C ALA A 103 4.35 -52.18 -4.48
N VAL A 104 3.69 -51.34 -5.26
CA VAL A 104 4.30 -50.19 -5.92
C VAL A 104 4.88 -49.30 -4.81
N LYS A 105 6.18 -49.03 -4.86
CA LYS A 105 6.87 -48.14 -3.92
C LYS A 105 6.22 -46.75 -3.99
N LYS A 106 5.54 -46.34 -2.91
CA LYS A 106 5.12 -44.94 -2.71
C LYS A 106 6.35 -44.02 -2.86
N PRO A 107 6.24 -42.86 -3.53
CA PRO A 107 7.34 -41.90 -3.60
C PRO A 107 7.70 -41.47 -2.17
N LYS A 108 8.99 -41.56 -1.81
CA LYS A 108 9.50 -41.15 -0.51
C LYS A 108 9.11 -39.69 -0.27
N ALA A 109 8.35 -39.44 0.79
CA ALA A 109 8.02 -38.08 1.23
C ALA A 109 9.32 -37.29 1.43
N LYS A 110 9.41 -36.10 0.81
CA LYS A 110 10.55 -35.19 1.00
C LYS A 110 10.69 -34.90 2.51
N LYS A 111 11.82 -35.25 3.12
CA LYS A 111 12.10 -34.97 4.54
C LYS A 111 11.95 -33.47 4.78
N ALA A 112 11.27 -33.09 5.86
CA ALA A 112 11.12 -31.69 6.24
C ALA A 112 12.51 -31.04 6.42
N PRO A 113 12.72 -29.81 5.92
CA PRO A 113 14.00 -29.13 6.01
C PRO A 113 14.42 -28.90 7.48
N SER A 114 15.72 -28.98 7.75
CA SER A 114 16.27 -28.78 9.10
C SER A 114 16.05 -27.34 9.59
N LYS A 115 15.97 -27.15 10.92
CA LYS A 115 15.82 -25.80 11.53
C LYS A 115 16.88 -24.82 11.02
N THR A 116 18.13 -25.26 10.88
CA THR A 116 19.23 -24.45 10.34
C THR A 116 19.02 -24.07 8.88
N ALA A 117 18.52 -24.99 8.04
CA ALA A 117 18.20 -24.71 6.64
C ALA A 117 17.08 -23.67 6.53
N LEU A 118 16.04 -23.76 7.37
CA LEU A 118 14.96 -22.78 7.44
C LEU A 118 15.45 -21.38 7.83
N VAL A 119 16.33 -21.28 8.83
CA VAL A 119 16.93 -19.99 9.21
C VAL A 119 17.77 -19.39 8.08
N LYS A 120 18.59 -20.21 7.39
CA LYS A 120 19.39 -19.76 6.24
C LYS A 120 18.51 -19.28 5.09
N GLN A 121 17.41 -19.99 4.80
CA GLN A 121 16.42 -19.57 3.80
C GLN A 121 15.72 -18.26 4.21
N ALA A 122 15.34 -18.11 5.48
CA ALA A 122 14.74 -16.88 5.98
C ALA A 122 15.69 -15.67 5.87
N ARG A 123 16.98 -15.86 6.14
CA ARG A 123 18.00 -14.80 5.96
C ARG A 123 18.19 -14.43 4.50
N LYS A 124 18.30 -15.44 3.62
CA LYS A 124 18.40 -15.22 2.16
C LYS A 124 17.20 -14.45 1.63
N THR A 125 15.98 -14.92 1.91
CA THR A 125 14.76 -14.22 1.49
C THR A 125 14.67 -12.80 2.04
N ALA A 126 15.17 -12.54 3.25
CA ALA A 126 15.23 -11.17 3.77
C ALA A 126 16.26 -10.30 3.03
N SER A 127 17.42 -10.87 2.65
CA SER A 127 18.43 -10.21 1.83
C SER A 127 17.90 -9.91 0.44
N ASP A 128 17.31 -10.90 -0.21
CA ASP A 128 16.74 -10.79 -1.57
C ASP A 128 15.62 -9.74 -1.61
N LEU A 129 14.78 -9.68 -0.57
CA LEU A 129 13.76 -8.63 -0.46
C LEU A 129 14.35 -7.23 -0.30
N ARG A 130 15.49 -7.08 0.38
CA ARG A 130 16.17 -5.78 0.47
C ARG A 130 16.82 -5.39 -0.85
N ALA A 131 17.47 -6.34 -1.53
CA ALA A 131 18.05 -6.11 -2.85
C ALA A 131 16.96 -5.74 -3.89
N ALA A 132 15.85 -6.48 -3.91
CA ALA A 132 14.73 -6.20 -4.80
C ALA A 132 14.04 -4.87 -4.50
N ALA A 133 14.14 -4.36 -3.26
CA ALA A 133 13.45 -3.15 -2.84
C ALA A 133 14.15 -1.85 -3.27
N LEU A 134 15.25 -1.86 -4.02
CA LEU A 134 15.91 -0.66 -4.58
C LEU A 134 15.97 0.50 -3.56
N LEU A 135 16.59 0.25 -2.40
CA LEU A 135 16.62 1.20 -1.28
C LEU A 135 17.51 2.43 -1.53
N GLU A 136 18.36 2.38 -2.55
CA GLU A 136 19.30 3.46 -2.87
C GLU A 136 18.63 4.51 -3.76
N GLU A 137 17.95 5.45 -3.09
CA GLU A 137 17.36 6.64 -3.70
C GLU A 137 18.41 7.78 -3.77
N PRO A 138 18.32 8.67 -4.77
CA PRO A 138 19.22 9.80 -4.88
C PRO A 138 19.08 10.70 -3.64
N LYS A 139 20.23 11.06 -3.05
CA LYS A 139 20.27 11.94 -1.88
C LYS A 139 19.64 13.28 -2.24
N GLN A 140 18.67 13.69 -1.43
CA GLN A 140 17.94 14.93 -1.64
C GLN A 140 18.76 16.11 -1.11
N LEU A 141 18.83 17.19 -1.89
CA LEU A 141 19.33 18.49 -1.48
C LEU A 141 18.40 19.12 -0.43
N PRO A 142 18.91 20.03 0.42
CA PRO A 142 18.11 20.73 1.43
C PRO A 142 17.00 21.57 0.77
N SER A 143 15.74 21.21 1.02
CA SER A 143 14.56 21.77 0.33
C SER A 143 13.80 22.82 1.14
N THR A 144 14.31 23.22 2.30
CA THR A 144 13.77 24.32 3.12
C THR A 144 14.88 25.30 3.47
N ALA A 145 14.56 26.59 3.59
CA ALA A 145 15.54 27.63 3.93
C ALA A 145 16.35 27.28 5.18
N PHE A 146 15.68 26.83 6.24
CA PHE A 146 16.36 26.37 7.46
C PHE A 146 17.32 25.21 7.21
N SER A 147 16.93 24.22 6.39
CA SER A 147 17.80 23.07 6.09
C SER A 147 19.05 23.45 5.29
N VAL A 148 18.96 24.47 4.43
CA VAL A 148 20.11 24.99 3.69
C VAL A 148 21.13 25.57 4.68
N ILE A 149 20.66 26.42 5.59
CA ILE A 149 21.49 27.03 6.64
C ILE A 149 22.07 25.97 7.57
N LEU A 150 21.27 24.97 7.96
CA LEU A 150 21.74 23.87 8.81
C LEU A 150 22.92 23.13 8.15
N VAL A 151 22.83 22.86 6.85
CA VAL A 151 23.91 22.22 6.10
C VAL A 151 25.13 23.13 6.00
N GLU A 152 24.95 24.44 5.80
CA GLU A 152 26.07 25.40 5.83
C GLU A 152 26.76 25.43 7.20
N GLU A 153 26.01 25.54 8.28
CA GLU A 153 26.56 25.58 9.64
C GLU A 153 27.25 24.25 9.99
N ALA A 154 26.65 23.12 9.63
CA ALA A 154 27.26 21.80 9.84
C ALA A 154 28.58 21.62 9.04
N LYS A 155 28.68 22.22 7.85
CA LYS A 155 29.92 22.24 7.06
C LYS A 155 30.99 23.13 7.71
N LYS A 156 30.60 24.27 8.28
CA LYS A 156 31.52 25.18 8.99
C LYS A 156 32.09 24.53 10.26
N THR A 157 31.24 23.91 11.07
CA THR A 157 31.65 23.29 12.34
C THR A 157 32.25 21.90 12.16
N LYS A 158 32.21 21.32 10.95
CA LYS A 158 32.53 19.91 10.64
C LYS A 158 31.85 18.89 11.57
N ALA A 159 30.81 19.31 12.28
CA ALA A 159 30.09 18.52 13.28
C ALA A 159 28.61 18.91 13.28
N PHE A 160 27.73 17.90 13.33
CA PHE A 160 26.29 18.13 13.43
C PHE A 160 25.86 18.50 14.86
N ALA A 161 26.61 18.05 15.87
CA ALA A 161 26.39 18.44 17.25
C ALA A 161 26.68 19.93 17.43
N GLY A 162 25.70 20.71 17.89
CA GLY A 162 25.79 22.16 18.08
C GLY A 162 25.43 23.01 16.86
N SER A 163 25.60 22.50 15.62
CA SER A 163 25.27 23.26 14.41
C SER A 163 23.77 23.57 14.28
N ALA A 164 22.90 22.71 14.82
CA ALA A 164 21.46 22.94 14.84
C ALA A 164 21.05 24.15 15.70
N SER A 165 21.73 24.38 16.83
CA SER A 165 21.47 25.53 17.69
C SER A 165 21.90 26.83 17.02
N ALA A 166 23.12 26.84 16.46
CA ALA A 166 23.65 27.97 15.70
C ALA A 166 22.79 28.30 14.47
N ALA A 167 22.39 27.28 13.70
CA ALA A 167 21.50 27.45 12.55
C ALA A 167 20.12 27.99 12.94
N SER A 168 19.58 27.57 14.10
CA SER A 168 18.30 28.07 14.63
C SER A 168 18.40 29.54 15.03
N ALA A 169 19.47 29.92 15.76
CA ALA A 169 19.72 31.31 16.11
C ALA A 169 19.88 32.19 14.85
N ARG A 170 20.67 31.72 13.88
CA ARG A 170 20.85 32.41 12.59
C ARG A 170 19.52 32.58 11.86
N TYR A 171 18.73 31.50 11.72
CA TYR A 171 17.45 31.55 11.00
C TYR A 171 16.44 32.50 11.63
N LYS A 172 16.39 32.60 12.97
CA LYS A 172 15.52 33.53 13.70
C LYS A 172 15.90 34.99 13.46
N ASN A 173 17.20 35.27 13.37
CA ASN A 173 17.75 36.63 13.23
C ASN A 173 17.96 37.09 11.77
N LEU A 174 17.60 36.27 10.78
CA LEU A 174 17.69 36.66 9.36
C LEU A 174 16.82 37.86 9.03
N SER A 175 17.35 38.75 8.20
CA SER A 175 16.53 39.77 7.55
C SER A 175 15.50 39.13 6.59
N PRO A 176 14.39 39.81 6.28
CA PRO A 176 13.41 39.31 5.31
C PRO A 176 14.02 39.01 3.94
N ALA A 177 14.90 39.87 3.44
CA ALA A 177 15.56 39.70 2.14
C ALA A 177 16.45 38.45 2.10
N GLU A 178 17.26 38.21 3.14
CA GLU A 178 18.07 37.00 3.21
C GLU A 178 17.20 35.75 3.31
N ARG A 179 16.11 35.80 4.08
CA ARG A 179 15.16 34.69 4.19
C ARG A 179 14.54 34.34 2.83
N GLU A 180 14.20 35.35 2.02
CA GLU A 180 13.72 35.15 0.65
C GLU A 180 14.76 34.51 -0.25
N GLN A 181 16.03 34.91 -0.15
CA GLN A 181 17.13 34.26 -0.89
C GLN A 181 17.25 32.78 -0.53
N TYR A 182 17.23 32.43 0.77
CA TYR A 182 17.26 31.03 1.19
C TYR A 182 16.01 30.26 0.72
N ASN A 183 14.83 30.90 0.71
CA ASN A 183 13.62 30.29 0.17
C ASN A 183 13.76 30.02 -1.34
N HIS A 184 14.37 30.94 -2.10
CA HIS A 184 14.64 30.75 -3.52
C HIS A 184 15.59 29.58 -3.76
N VAL A 185 16.71 29.50 -3.03
CA VAL A 185 17.66 28.38 -3.09
C VAL A 185 16.97 27.06 -2.71
N ALA A 186 16.16 27.06 -1.66
CA ALA A 186 15.40 25.88 -1.24
C ALA A 186 14.41 25.41 -2.32
N ASN A 187 13.75 26.33 -3.01
CA ASN A 187 12.86 26.03 -4.13
C ASN A 187 13.63 25.46 -5.34
N GLN A 188 14.78 26.01 -5.67
CA GLN A 188 15.66 25.45 -6.71
C GLN A 188 16.13 24.03 -6.36
N ASN A 189 16.57 23.80 -5.12
CA ASN A 189 16.95 22.48 -4.64
C ASN A 189 15.77 21.50 -4.73
N LYS A 190 14.55 21.93 -4.39
CA LYS A 190 13.34 21.11 -4.53
C LYS A 190 13.06 20.72 -5.97
N GLN A 191 13.27 21.63 -6.92
CA GLN A 191 13.14 21.34 -8.35
C GLN A 191 14.21 20.35 -8.81
N GLN A 192 15.48 20.58 -8.45
CA GLN A 192 16.59 19.66 -8.77
C GLN A 192 16.37 18.26 -8.19
N ASN A 193 15.87 18.18 -6.97
CA ASN A 193 15.48 16.94 -6.31
C ASN A 193 14.40 16.18 -7.09
N ALA A 194 13.36 16.88 -7.53
CA ALA A 194 12.29 16.29 -8.35
C ALA A 194 12.81 15.79 -9.70
N ILE A 195 13.69 16.55 -10.36
CA ILE A 195 14.33 16.16 -11.63
C ILE A 195 15.22 14.93 -11.40
N SER A 196 16.08 14.97 -10.39
CA SER A 196 17.00 13.87 -10.05
C SER A 196 16.23 12.59 -9.72
N TYR A 197 15.15 12.70 -8.95
CA TYR A 197 14.27 11.58 -8.65
C TYR A 197 13.61 11.01 -9.91
N LYS A 198 13.07 11.87 -10.79
CA LYS A 198 12.45 11.45 -12.04
C LYS A 198 13.43 10.72 -12.95
N ASN A 199 14.65 11.25 -13.09
CA ASN A 199 15.71 10.61 -13.87
C ASN A 199 16.08 9.24 -13.29
N TRP A 200 16.22 9.13 -11.97
CA TRP A 200 16.46 7.87 -11.29
C TRP A 200 15.32 6.86 -11.47
N VAL A 201 14.05 7.28 -11.42
CA VAL A 201 12.92 6.39 -11.72
C VAL A 201 13.00 5.91 -13.18
N GLN A 202 13.43 6.75 -14.11
CA GLN A 202 13.54 6.41 -15.52
C GLN A 202 14.67 5.42 -15.83
N THR A 203 15.70 5.29 -14.97
CA THR A 203 16.76 4.27 -15.17
C THR A 203 16.23 2.85 -14.99
N TYR A 204 15.10 2.68 -14.30
CA TYR A 204 14.49 1.37 -14.07
C TYR A 204 13.28 1.12 -14.96
N THR A 205 13.05 -0.15 -15.26
CA THR A 205 11.83 -0.58 -15.94
C THR A 205 10.62 -0.48 -15.01
N PRO A 206 9.41 -0.21 -15.55
CA PRO A 206 8.19 -0.17 -14.75
C PRO A 206 7.94 -1.46 -13.94
N LEU A 207 8.33 -2.62 -14.49
CA LEU A 207 8.21 -3.91 -13.81
C LEU A 207 9.15 -4.03 -12.61
N GLN A 208 10.40 -3.59 -12.74
CA GLN A 208 11.36 -3.57 -11.62
C GLN A 208 10.86 -2.66 -10.49
N ILE A 209 10.33 -1.48 -10.82
CA ILE A 209 9.77 -0.57 -9.82
C ILE A 209 8.56 -1.18 -9.12
N LYS A 210 7.67 -1.84 -9.87
CA LYS A 210 6.53 -2.58 -9.29
C LYS A 210 6.99 -3.68 -8.34
N GLN A 211 8.02 -4.46 -8.72
CA GLN A 211 8.61 -5.49 -7.87
C GLN A 211 9.26 -4.89 -6.62
N ALA A 212 9.97 -3.76 -6.76
CA ALA A 212 10.59 -3.04 -5.65
C ALA A 212 9.57 -2.50 -4.66
N ASN A 213 8.45 -1.96 -5.15
CA ASN A 213 7.34 -1.51 -4.31
C ASN A 213 6.66 -2.66 -3.59
N ASN A 214 6.50 -3.82 -4.24
CA ASN A 214 6.02 -5.03 -3.59
C ASN A 214 6.98 -5.49 -2.48
N ALA A 215 8.30 -5.45 -2.73
CA ALA A 215 9.32 -5.79 -1.74
C ALA A 215 9.33 -4.81 -0.55
N ARG A 216 9.28 -3.49 -0.79
CA ARG A 216 9.12 -2.44 0.25
C ARG A 216 7.89 -2.65 1.12
N ASN A 217 6.75 -3.01 0.52
CA ASN A 217 5.53 -3.33 1.24
C ASN A 217 5.69 -4.56 2.14
N GLN A 218 6.36 -5.62 1.64
CA GLN A 218 6.66 -6.81 2.44
C GLN A 218 7.61 -6.49 3.59
N LEU A 219 8.66 -5.69 3.36
CA LEU A 219 9.58 -5.25 4.40
C LEU A 219 8.87 -4.42 5.47
N THR A 220 7.97 -3.51 5.07
CA THR A 220 7.15 -2.72 6.00
C THR A 220 6.23 -3.61 6.83
N LYS A 221 5.59 -4.62 6.23
CA LYS A 221 4.76 -5.61 6.96
C LYS A 221 5.60 -6.42 7.96
N LYS A 222 6.78 -6.90 7.54
CA LYS A 222 7.70 -7.65 8.41
C LYS A 222 8.20 -6.80 9.58
N ALA A 223 8.54 -5.54 9.32
CA ALA A 223 8.91 -4.58 10.36
C ALA A 223 7.78 -4.37 11.36
N LYS A 224 6.55 -4.14 10.88
CA LYS A 224 5.37 -3.99 11.74
C LYS A 224 5.11 -5.25 12.58
N ALA A 225 5.22 -6.44 11.99
CA ALA A 225 5.09 -7.70 12.71
C ALA A 225 6.16 -7.89 13.79
N ALA A 226 7.36 -7.32 13.58
CA ALA A 226 8.43 -7.27 14.56
C ALA A 226 8.34 -6.08 15.55
N GLY A 227 7.22 -5.35 15.59
CA GLY A 227 7.02 -4.20 16.47
C GLY A 227 7.79 -2.93 16.08
N LYS A 228 8.47 -2.92 14.93
CA LYS A 228 9.26 -1.77 14.45
C LYS A 228 8.36 -0.76 13.74
N LYS A 229 8.61 0.54 13.99
CA LYS A 229 7.91 1.65 13.32
C LYS A 229 8.48 2.00 11.94
N THR A 230 9.51 1.29 11.47
CA THR A 230 10.15 1.52 10.17
C THR A 230 9.17 1.31 9.01
N ARG A 231 9.05 2.30 8.14
CA ARG A 231 8.24 2.24 6.91
C ARG A 231 9.14 2.51 5.71
N TYR A 232 8.94 1.75 4.64
CA TYR A 232 9.63 1.95 3.37
C TYR A 232 8.68 2.68 2.42
N ALA A 233 9.05 3.88 1.99
CA ALA A 233 8.23 4.71 1.12
C ALA A 233 8.13 4.11 -0.30
N THR A 234 6.92 4.08 -0.86
CA THR A 234 6.68 3.57 -2.22
C THR A 234 7.32 4.49 -3.26
N ILE A 235 8.05 3.92 -4.22
CA ILE A 235 8.54 4.66 -5.40
C ILE A 235 7.33 5.09 -6.23
N GLN A 236 7.25 6.38 -6.53
CA GLN A 236 6.24 6.93 -7.42
C GLN A 236 6.73 6.85 -8.87
N ASP A 237 5.98 6.16 -9.73
CA ASP A 237 6.23 6.08 -11.17
C ASP A 237 4.93 6.40 -11.91
N ASP A 238 4.96 7.44 -12.74
CA ASP A 238 3.82 7.88 -13.55
C ASP A 238 3.40 6.82 -14.58
N ARG A 239 4.32 5.92 -14.97
CA ARG A 239 4.08 4.80 -15.89
C ARG A 239 3.33 3.65 -15.21
N ALA A 240 3.15 3.67 -13.88
CA ALA A 240 2.54 2.56 -13.17
C ALA A 240 1.06 2.39 -13.54
N VAL A 241 0.71 1.17 -13.98
CA VAL A 241 -0.66 0.80 -14.35
C VAL A 241 -1.54 0.81 -13.10
N LYS A 242 -2.64 1.58 -13.16
CA LYS A 242 -3.62 1.67 -12.08
C LYS A 242 -4.44 0.38 -12.01
N ALA A 243 -4.73 -0.09 -10.80
CA ALA A 243 -5.55 -1.27 -10.58
C ALA A 243 -6.96 -1.12 -11.20
N PRO A 244 -7.60 -2.22 -11.63
CA PRO A 244 -8.95 -2.18 -12.19
C PRO A 244 -9.96 -1.83 -11.10
N ARG A 245 -10.96 -1.03 -11.45
CA ARG A 245 -12.09 -0.68 -10.58
C ARG A 245 -13.14 -1.78 -10.60
N ASN A 246 -13.73 -2.06 -9.44
CA ASN A 246 -14.88 -2.95 -9.35
C ASN A 246 -16.19 -2.19 -9.63
N ALA A 247 -17.29 -2.92 -9.85
CA ALA A 247 -18.59 -2.36 -10.19
C ALA A 247 -19.09 -1.35 -9.14
N TYR A 248 -18.94 -1.68 -7.85
CA TYR A 248 -19.28 -0.76 -6.76
C TYR A 248 -18.48 0.54 -6.80
N THR A 249 -17.20 0.52 -7.22
CA THR A 249 -16.38 1.73 -7.32
C THR A 249 -16.89 2.66 -8.43
N PHE A 250 -17.45 2.10 -9.51
CA PHE A 250 -18.11 2.89 -10.55
C PHE A 250 -19.41 3.50 -10.03
N PHE A 251 -20.27 2.69 -9.38
CA PHE A 251 -21.48 3.17 -8.74
C PHE A 251 -21.20 4.29 -7.72
N PHE A 252 -20.23 4.06 -6.83
CA PHE A 252 -19.82 5.04 -5.83
C PHE A 252 -19.35 6.34 -6.45
N ALA A 253 -18.56 6.29 -7.53
CA ALA A 253 -18.10 7.47 -8.24
C ALA A 253 -19.26 8.21 -8.91
N ASP A 254 -20.14 7.50 -9.62
CA ASP A 254 -21.30 8.09 -10.31
C ASP A 254 -22.21 8.80 -9.29
N ARG A 255 -22.45 8.19 -8.11
CA ARG A 255 -23.27 8.79 -7.03
C ARG A 255 -22.62 10.02 -6.38
N HIS A 256 -21.30 10.07 -6.29
CA HIS A 256 -20.61 11.28 -5.81
C HIS A 256 -20.61 12.40 -6.85
N LEU A 257 -20.60 12.05 -8.14
CA LEU A 257 -20.71 13.02 -9.23
C LEU A 257 -22.12 13.59 -9.36
N SER A 258 -23.16 12.85 -8.97
CA SER A 258 -24.54 13.35 -8.93
C SER A 258 -24.76 14.53 -7.97
N GLY A 259 -23.87 14.74 -6.99
CA GLY A 259 -24.00 15.84 -6.02
C GLY A 259 -24.86 15.52 -4.80
N ASP A 260 -25.63 14.43 -4.80
CA ASP A 260 -26.47 14.01 -3.65
C ASP A 260 -25.67 13.76 -2.36
N MET A 261 -24.37 13.47 -2.51
CA MET A 261 -23.45 13.22 -1.41
C MET A 261 -22.60 14.45 -1.05
N SER A 262 -22.88 15.62 -1.63
CA SER A 262 -22.19 16.86 -1.31
C SER A 262 -22.50 17.30 0.13
N GLY A 263 -21.47 17.62 0.90
CA GLY A 263 -21.58 17.99 2.32
C GLY A 263 -21.50 16.83 3.32
N MET A 264 -21.64 15.57 2.88
CA MET A 264 -21.40 14.41 3.75
C MET A 264 -19.92 14.04 3.80
N SER A 265 -19.48 13.45 4.92
CA SER A 265 -18.16 12.83 4.96
C SER A 265 -18.13 11.56 4.09
N VAL A 266 -16.96 11.25 3.50
CA VAL A 266 -16.76 10.04 2.68
C VAL A 266 -17.12 8.76 3.45
N GLY A 267 -16.96 8.77 4.79
CA GLY A 267 -17.31 7.65 5.64
C GLY A 267 -18.83 7.46 5.80
N GLU A 268 -19.59 8.54 5.90
CA GLU A 268 -21.06 8.52 5.97
C GLU A 268 -21.66 8.15 4.62
N SER A 269 -21.17 8.79 3.55
CA SER A 269 -21.63 8.50 2.19
C SER A 269 -21.38 7.04 1.81
N GLY A 270 -20.22 6.49 2.19
CA GLY A 270 -19.90 5.07 1.97
C GLY A 270 -20.85 4.10 2.68
N LYS A 271 -21.32 4.42 3.89
CA LYS A 271 -22.29 3.57 4.61
C LYS A 271 -23.65 3.57 3.89
N LEU A 272 -24.12 4.73 3.46
CA LEU A 272 -25.40 4.87 2.76
C LEU A 272 -25.36 4.17 1.40
N LEU A 273 -24.36 4.49 0.57
CA LEU A 273 -24.19 3.89 -0.75
C LEU A 273 -23.90 2.39 -0.69
N GLY A 274 -23.25 1.92 0.38
CA GLY A 274 -23.06 0.49 0.61
C GLY A 274 -24.38 -0.26 0.83
N ARG A 275 -25.33 0.34 1.56
CA ARG A 275 -26.68 -0.22 1.73
C ARG A 275 -27.46 -0.17 0.42
N GLU A 276 -27.45 0.98 -0.25
CA GLU A 276 -28.10 1.17 -1.56
C GLU A 276 -27.61 0.12 -2.57
N TRP A 277 -26.29 -0.03 -2.72
CA TRP A 277 -25.70 -1.05 -3.59
C TRP A 277 -26.17 -2.47 -3.27
N ASN A 278 -26.30 -2.83 -2.00
CA ASN A 278 -26.77 -4.17 -1.63
C ASN A 278 -28.25 -4.37 -1.99
N SER A 279 -29.07 -3.33 -1.90
CA SER A 279 -30.49 -3.34 -2.27
C SER A 279 -30.73 -3.32 -3.78
N LEU A 280 -29.77 -2.84 -4.60
CA LEU A 280 -29.92 -2.84 -6.06
C LEU A 280 -30.11 -4.25 -6.63
N SER A 281 -31.02 -4.36 -7.59
CA SER A 281 -31.27 -5.57 -8.36
C SER A 281 -30.09 -5.95 -9.26
N ALA A 282 -30.09 -7.18 -9.77
CA ALA A 282 -29.08 -7.61 -10.75
C ALA A 282 -29.12 -6.76 -12.04
N ALA A 283 -30.30 -6.30 -12.45
CA ALA A 283 -30.49 -5.45 -13.62
C ALA A 283 -29.84 -4.06 -13.42
N GLU A 284 -30.04 -3.44 -12.26
CA GLU A 284 -29.44 -2.13 -11.94
C GLU A 284 -27.93 -2.21 -11.73
N LYS A 285 -27.43 -3.36 -11.24
CA LYS A 285 -25.99 -3.62 -11.12
C LYS A 285 -25.32 -3.91 -12.44
N LYS A 286 -26.06 -4.41 -13.44
CA LYS A 286 -25.55 -4.79 -14.75
C LYS A 286 -24.68 -3.71 -15.42
N PRO A 287 -25.13 -2.45 -15.60
CA PRO A 287 -24.30 -1.43 -16.24
C PRO A 287 -22.96 -1.20 -15.52
N TYR A 288 -22.93 -1.31 -14.19
CA TYR A 288 -21.70 -1.17 -13.41
C TYR A 288 -20.80 -2.40 -13.52
N ASN A 289 -21.37 -3.59 -13.63
CA ASN A 289 -20.62 -4.83 -13.90
C ASN A 289 -19.98 -4.78 -15.29
N ASP A 290 -20.73 -4.36 -16.31
CA ASP A 290 -20.23 -4.20 -17.68
C ASP A 290 -19.06 -3.17 -17.70
N LYS A 291 -19.21 -2.02 -17.02
CA LYS A 291 -18.12 -1.03 -16.84
C LYS A 291 -16.89 -1.64 -16.14
N ALA A 292 -17.09 -2.47 -15.12
CA ALA A 292 -16.01 -3.12 -14.40
C ALA A 292 -15.30 -4.20 -15.23
N GLU A 293 -16.02 -4.93 -16.08
CA GLU A 293 -15.44 -5.89 -17.02
C GLU A 293 -14.62 -5.20 -18.10
N ALA A 294 -15.13 -4.11 -18.68
CA ALA A 294 -14.37 -3.28 -19.60
C ALA A 294 -13.09 -2.72 -18.94
N ASP A 295 -13.15 -2.28 -17.68
CA ASP A 295 -11.98 -1.78 -16.97
C ASP A 295 -10.96 -2.87 -16.63
N ARG A 296 -11.41 -4.11 -16.42
CA ARG A 296 -10.51 -5.27 -16.27
C ARG A 296 -9.79 -5.57 -17.58
N ALA A 297 -10.48 -5.55 -18.72
CA ALA A 297 -9.86 -5.74 -20.03
C ALA A 297 -8.80 -4.66 -20.29
N ARG A 298 -9.15 -3.39 -20.04
CA ARG A 298 -8.22 -2.26 -20.08
C ARG A 298 -6.98 -2.48 -19.21
N TYR A 299 -7.15 -2.94 -17.97
CA TYR A 299 -6.03 -3.23 -17.07
C TYR A 299 -5.11 -4.34 -17.58
N VAL A 300 -5.66 -5.38 -18.20
CA VAL A 300 -4.88 -6.47 -18.81
C VAL A 300 -4.03 -5.94 -19.96
N GLU A 301 -4.61 -5.14 -20.85
CA GLU A 301 -3.92 -4.52 -21.97
C GLU A 301 -2.82 -3.55 -21.50
N GLU A 302 -3.12 -2.67 -20.55
CA GLU A 302 -2.14 -1.74 -19.98
C GLU A 302 -0.99 -2.51 -19.29
N CYS A 303 -1.29 -3.58 -18.55
CA CYS A 303 -0.26 -4.42 -17.93
C CYS A 303 0.62 -5.11 -18.97
N ARG A 304 0.02 -5.64 -20.05
CA ARG A 304 0.77 -6.27 -21.14
C ARG A 304 1.69 -5.28 -21.82
N SER A 305 1.21 -4.06 -22.09
CA SER A 305 1.99 -2.98 -22.72
C SER A 305 3.12 -2.46 -21.82
N VAL A 306 2.81 -2.13 -20.55
CA VAL A 306 3.76 -1.45 -19.64
C VAL A 306 4.72 -2.43 -18.97
N TYR A 307 4.23 -3.60 -18.56
CA TYR A 307 5.01 -4.56 -17.78
C TYR A 307 5.47 -5.77 -18.58
N GLY A 308 4.93 -6.01 -19.79
CA GLY A 308 5.20 -7.22 -20.55
C GLY A 308 4.65 -8.50 -19.89
N THR A 309 3.78 -8.35 -18.88
CA THR A 309 3.23 -9.47 -18.11
C THR A 309 1.71 -9.42 -18.09
N GLU A 310 1.06 -10.56 -18.28
CA GLU A 310 -0.38 -10.67 -18.10
C GLU A 310 -0.71 -10.74 -16.59
N PRO A 311 -1.62 -9.89 -16.08
CA PRO A 311 -1.99 -9.92 -14.68
C PRO A 311 -2.85 -11.15 -14.39
N VAL A 312 -2.67 -11.75 -13.21
CA VAL A 312 -3.54 -12.87 -12.77
C VAL A 312 -4.91 -12.31 -12.42
N VAL A 313 -5.84 -12.33 -13.37
CA VAL A 313 -7.24 -11.95 -13.15
C VAL A 313 -7.95 -13.14 -12.50
N ARG A 314 -8.22 -13.04 -11.20
CA ARG A 314 -9.11 -13.99 -10.53
C ARG A 314 -10.53 -13.78 -11.07
N LYS A 315 -10.99 -14.69 -11.94
CA LYS A 315 -12.39 -14.72 -12.36
C LYS A 315 -13.24 -14.89 -11.10
N GLN A 316 -14.20 -13.99 -10.88
CA GLN A 316 -15.17 -14.16 -9.81
C GLN A 316 -15.98 -15.41 -10.14
N ALA A 317 -16.03 -16.37 -9.22
CA ALA A 317 -16.92 -17.50 -9.36
C ALA A 317 -18.34 -16.93 -9.45
N THR A 318 -18.98 -17.10 -10.60
CA THR A 318 -20.40 -16.81 -10.77
C THR A 318 -21.13 -17.69 -9.77
N LYS A 319 -21.62 -17.09 -8.68
CA LYS A 319 -22.62 -17.76 -7.86
C LYS A 319 -23.85 -17.89 -8.76
N ALA A 320 -24.06 -19.09 -9.28
CA ALA A 320 -25.33 -19.46 -9.87
C ALA A 320 -26.38 -19.27 -8.76
N SER A 321 -27.30 -18.33 -8.98
CA SER A 321 -28.54 -18.21 -8.22
C SER A 321 -29.56 -19.15 -8.83
#